data_AF-A0A1Y2LP21-F1
#
_entry.id   AF-A0A1Y2LP21-F1
#
_cell.length_a   1.000
_cell.length_b   1.000
_cell.length_c   1.000
_cell.angle_alpha   90.00
_cell.angle_beta   90.00
_cell.angle_gamma   90.00
#
_symmetry.space_group_name_H-M   'P 1'
#
loop_
_entity.id
_entity.type
_entity.pdbx_description
1 polymer ?
#
loop_
_entity_poly.entity_id
_entity_poly.type
_entity_poly.pdbx_seq_one_letter_code
_entity_poly.pdbx_strand_id
1 'polypeptide(L)'
;MDSWPIAHELEKRYPSPSLHLDDPITVKIRDLIGSILNPVILQFLPYVPDHLPERSREWFYESRNAAFGKPISEVHKEALANADEGWKQCYEPLKEAADLLKKHDGPFFLGQTVSYADFIFTSMLFFVKLLDESAFDKIVSQDPAFSKLYEATSQWFAKDN
;
A
#
# COMPACT_ATOMS: atom_id res chain seq x y z
N MET A 1 0.59 -17.25 0.95
CA MET A 1 1.50 -16.92 2.05
C MET A 1 1.09 -15.57 2.57
N ASP A 2 0.92 -15.42 3.88
CA ASP A 2 0.44 -14.20 4.53
C ASP A 2 1.64 -13.49 5.20
N SER A 3 1.78 -12.18 5.01
CA SER A 3 2.87 -11.40 5.61
C SER A 3 2.72 -11.26 7.12
N TRP A 4 1.49 -11.35 7.65
CA TRP A 4 1.20 -11.13 9.06
C TRP A 4 1.82 -12.19 10.00
N PRO A 5 1.67 -13.51 9.74
CA PRO A 5 2.39 -14.54 10.50
C PRO A 5 3.91 -14.45 10.38
N ILE A 6 4.43 -14.00 9.23
CA ILE A 6 5.87 -13.83 9.02
C ILE A 6 6.41 -12.74 9.95
N ALA A 7 5.73 -11.58 10.03
CA ALA A 7 6.12 -10.51 10.93
C ALA A 7 6.16 -10.98 12.39
N HIS A 8 5.16 -11.75 12.83
CA HIS A 8 5.11 -12.31 14.19
C HIS A 8 6.28 -13.27 14.46
N GLU A 9 6.60 -14.13 13.50
CA GLU A 9 7.71 -15.07 13.66
C GLU A 9 9.06 -14.34 13.64
N LEU A 10 9.20 -13.26 12.86
CA LEU A 10 10.39 -12.38 12.90
C LEU A 10 10.54 -11.71 14.26
N GLU A 11 9.49 -11.09 14.80
CA GLU A 11 9.49 -10.44 16.11
C GLU A 11 9.88 -11.42 17.22
N LYS A 12 9.35 -12.65 17.15
CA LYS A 12 9.64 -13.71 18.12
C LYS A 12 11.09 -14.19 18.06
N ARG A 13 11.66 -14.34 16.86
CA ARG A 13 13.04 -14.84 16.67
C ARG A 13 14.10 -13.77 16.85
N TYR A 14 13.77 -12.54 16.46
CA TYR A 14 14.66 -11.39 16.39
C TYR A 14 13.95 -10.17 17.00
N PRO A 15 13.83 -10.10 18.34
CA PRO A 15 13.06 -9.05 19.01
C PRO A 15 13.72 -7.65 19.00
N SER A 16 14.92 -7.52 18.42
CA SER A 16 15.63 -6.24 18.33
C SER A 16 16.33 -6.12 16.96
N PRO A 17 16.06 -5.05 16.19
CA PRO A 17 15.03 -4.03 16.45
C PRO A 17 13.60 -4.59 16.35
N SER A 18 12.67 -4.01 17.14
CA SER A 18 11.26 -4.45 17.20
C SER A 18 10.44 -3.90 16.02
N LEU A 19 9.46 -4.68 15.56
CA LEU A 19 8.43 -4.29 14.61
C LEU A 19 7.20 -3.65 15.28
N HIS A 20 7.14 -3.65 16.62
CA HIS A 20 6.05 -3.05 17.40
C HIS A 20 4.66 -3.60 17.04
N LEU A 21 4.56 -4.93 16.90
CA LEU A 21 3.33 -5.62 16.49
C LEU A 21 2.23 -5.62 17.56
N ASP A 22 2.62 -5.41 18.81
CA ASP A 22 1.73 -5.29 19.98
C ASP A 22 1.08 -3.90 20.09
N ASP A 23 1.63 -2.88 19.41
CA ASP A 23 1.01 -1.57 19.37
C ASP A 23 -0.28 -1.59 18.53
N PRO A 24 -1.42 -1.11 19.07
CA PRO A 24 -2.69 -1.07 18.36
C PRO A 24 -2.64 -0.35 17.01
N ILE A 25 -1.70 0.58 16.80
CA ILE A 25 -1.56 1.30 15.54
C ILE A 25 -1.26 0.36 14.37
N THR A 26 -0.51 -0.72 14.61
CA THR A 26 -0.11 -1.68 13.57
C THR A 26 -1.32 -2.37 12.98
N VAL A 27 -2.22 -2.88 13.83
CA VAL A 27 -3.48 -3.49 13.40
C VAL A 27 -4.39 -2.46 12.73
N LYS A 28 -4.46 -1.26 13.32
CA LYS A 28 -5.29 -0.17 12.78
C LYS A 28 -4.89 0.20 11.35
N ILE A 29 -3.59 0.38 11.08
CA ILE A 29 -3.10 0.71 9.75
C ILE A 29 -3.26 -0.47 8.79
N ARG A 30 -2.98 -1.70 9.21
CA ARG A 30 -3.23 -2.92 8.41
C ARG A 30 -4.65 -2.95 7.86
N ASP A 31 -5.63 -2.72 8.73
CA ASP A 31 -7.04 -2.81 8.37
C ASP A 31 -7.49 -1.59 7.53
N LEU A 32 -6.86 -0.43 7.71
CA LEU A 32 -7.15 0.81 6.97
C LEU A 32 -6.70 0.76 5.50
N ILE A 33 -5.65 0.00 5.16
CA ILE A 33 -5.15 -0.09 3.76
C ILE A 33 -6.24 -0.54 2.79
N GLY A 34 -7.09 -1.49 3.19
CA GLY A 34 -8.19 -1.95 2.34
C GLY A 34 -9.16 -0.83 1.98
N SER A 35 -9.50 0.02 2.95
CA SER A 35 -10.38 1.18 2.75
C SER A 35 -9.77 2.24 1.84
N ILE A 36 -8.44 2.39 1.85
CA ILE A 36 -7.72 3.31 0.97
C ILE A 36 -7.66 2.74 -0.46
N LEU A 37 -7.28 1.47 -0.62
CA LEU A 37 -6.84 0.95 -1.90
C LEU A 37 -7.97 0.28 -2.70
N ASN A 38 -8.88 -0.45 -2.05
CA ASN A 38 -9.93 -1.22 -2.74
C ASN A 38 -10.80 -0.38 -3.69
N PRO A 39 -11.17 0.89 -3.38
CA PRO A 39 -12.00 1.68 -4.29
C PRO A 39 -11.32 2.04 -5.62
N VAL A 40 -9.98 2.04 -5.66
CA VAL A 40 -9.20 2.56 -6.80
C VAL A 40 -8.25 1.54 -7.42
N ILE A 41 -7.99 0.40 -6.76
CA ILE A 41 -6.98 -0.59 -7.19
C ILE A 41 -7.14 -1.04 -8.63
N LEU A 42 -8.38 -1.23 -9.11
CA LEU A 42 -8.66 -1.69 -10.47
C LEU A 42 -8.33 -0.66 -11.56
N GLN A 43 -8.09 0.60 -11.18
CA GLN A 43 -7.65 1.65 -12.10
C GLN A 43 -6.18 1.43 -12.53
N PHE A 44 -5.36 0.73 -11.76
CA PHE A 44 -3.93 0.55 -12.06
C PHE A 44 -3.41 -0.88 -11.90
N LEU A 45 -4.17 -1.78 -11.26
CA LEU A 45 -3.87 -3.23 -11.22
C LEU A 45 -3.59 -3.85 -12.61
N PRO A 46 -4.26 -3.43 -13.71
CA PRO A 46 -3.97 -3.93 -15.05
C PRO A 46 -2.55 -3.62 -15.57
N TYR A 47 -1.81 -2.70 -14.95
CA TYR A 47 -0.42 -2.38 -15.30
C TYR A 47 0.61 -3.29 -14.62
N VAL A 48 0.20 -4.11 -13.64
CA VAL A 48 1.10 -5.10 -13.01
C VAL A 48 1.89 -5.95 -14.02
N PRO A 49 1.31 -6.46 -15.12
CA PRO A 49 2.03 -7.33 -16.05
C PRO A 49 3.19 -6.66 -16.80
N ASP A 50 3.26 -5.33 -16.81
CA ASP A 50 4.35 -4.57 -17.40
C ASP A 50 5.64 -4.69 -16.57
N HIS A 51 5.51 -5.06 -15.30
CA HIS A 51 6.60 -5.27 -14.36
C HIS A 51 6.92 -6.76 -14.10
N LEU A 52 6.29 -7.67 -14.88
CA LEU A 52 6.45 -9.11 -14.71
C LEU A 52 7.23 -9.75 -15.87
N PRO A 53 8.00 -10.82 -15.60
CA PRO A 53 8.51 -11.68 -16.66
C PRO A 53 7.35 -12.36 -17.40
N GLU A 54 7.58 -12.73 -18.66
CA GLU A 54 6.57 -13.26 -19.58
C GLU A 54 5.69 -14.35 -18.97
N ARG A 55 6.31 -15.40 -18.39
CA ARG A 55 5.58 -16.49 -17.72
C ARG A 55 4.63 -16.00 -16.61
N SER A 56 5.02 -14.98 -15.85
CA SER A 56 4.17 -14.45 -14.78
C SER A 56 3.08 -13.52 -15.31
N ARG A 57 3.34 -12.83 -16.42
CA ARG A 57 2.35 -12.00 -17.12
C ARG A 57 1.21 -12.85 -17.67
N GLU A 58 1.51 -13.98 -18.32
CA GLU A 58 0.49 -14.91 -18.82
C GLU A 58 -0.41 -15.42 -17.68
N TRP A 59 0.20 -15.95 -16.62
CA TRP A 59 -0.53 -16.42 -15.45
C TRP A 59 -1.34 -15.31 -14.77
N PHE A 60 -0.83 -14.07 -14.74
CA PHE A 60 -1.57 -12.93 -14.18
C PHE A 60 -2.86 -12.68 -14.96
N TYR A 61 -2.79 -12.61 -16.29
CA TYR A 61 -3.99 -12.42 -17.12
C TYR A 61 -4.98 -13.57 -16.93
N GLU A 62 -4.54 -14.82 -16.98
CA GLU A 62 -5.41 -15.99 -16.77
C GLU A 62 -6.11 -15.94 -15.42
N SER A 63 -5.34 -15.76 -14.34
CA SER A 63 -5.88 -15.75 -12.97
C SER A 63 -6.83 -14.59 -12.72
N ARG A 64 -6.54 -13.39 -13.23
CA ARG A 64 -7.40 -12.21 -13.03
C ARG A 64 -8.66 -12.30 -13.89
N ASN A 65 -8.54 -12.74 -15.14
CA ASN A 65 -9.70 -12.93 -16.00
C ASN A 65 -10.67 -13.97 -15.42
N ALA A 66 -10.14 -15.06 -14.87
CA ALA A 66 -10.94 -16.06 -14.17
C ALA A 66 -11.60 -15.50 -12.89
N ALA A 67 -10.86 -14.74 -12.08
CA ALA A 67 -11.37 -14.16 -10.83
C ALA A 67 -12.48 -13.11 -11.07
N PHE A 68 -12.36 -12.30 -12.12
CA PHE A 68 -13.36 -11.29 -12.47
C PHE A 68 -14.45 -11.81 -13.42
N GLY A 69 -14.30 -13.02 -13.96
CA GLY A 69 -15.21 -13.61 -14.95
C GLY A 69 -15.19 -12.94 -16.33
N LYS A 70 -14.23 -12.02 -16.58
CA LYS A 70 -14.08 -11.26 -17.84
C LYS A 70 -12.66 -10.69 -17.97
N PRO A 71 -12.25 -10.19 -19.14
CA PRO A 71 -10.92 -9.62 -19.33
C PRO A 71 -10.62 -8.47 -18.35
N ILE A 72 -9.44 -8.47 -17.73
CA ILE A 72 -9.00 -7.40 -16.81
C ILE A 72 -8.96 -6.02 -17.49
N SER A 73 -8.79 -5.98 -18.81
CA SER A 73 -8.88 -4.73 -19.60
C SER A 73 -10.31 -4.16 -19.67
N GLU A 74 -11.35 -4.99 -19.59
CA GLU A 74 -12.73 -4.53 -19.48
C GLU A 74 -13.02 -4.03 -18.06
N VAL A 75 -12.55 -4.77 -17.05
CA VAL A 75 -12.61 -4.35 -15.63
C VAL A 75 -11.94 -2.98 -15.45
N HIS A 76 -10.79 -2.77 -16.08
CA HIS A 76 -10.08 -1.50 -16.09
C HIS A 76 -10.92 -0.35 -16.63
N LYS A 77 -11.54 -0.54 -17.80
CA LYS A 77 -12.40 0.49 -18.43
C LYS A 77 -13.57 0.87 -17.53
N GLU A 78 -14.19 -0.11 -16.89
CA GLU A 78 -15.28 0.13 -15.93
C GLU A 78 -14.80 0.86 -14.68
N ALA A 79 -13.62 0.53 -14.17
CA ALA A 79 -13.00 1.21 -13.04
C ALA A 79 -12.67 2.68 -13.37
N LEU A 80 -12.15 2.95 -14.58
CA LEU A 80 -11.88 4.31 -15.04
C LEU A 80 -13.17 5.13 -15.23
N ALA A 81 -14.25 4.51 -15.70
CA ALA A 81 -15.54 5.19 -15.85
C ALA A 81 -16.12 5.68 -14.50
N ASN A 82 -15.73 5.05 -13.39
CA ASN A 82 -16.16 5.39 -12.04
C ASN A 82 -15.01 5.96 -11.19
N ALA A 83 -13.95 6.46 -11.82
CA ALA A 83 -12.71 6.81 -11.11
C ALA A 83 -12.95 7.84 -10.01
N ASP A 84 -13.70 8.91 -10.30
CA ASP A 84 -13.97 9.98 -9.35
C ASP A 84 -14.67 9.50 -8.08
N GLU A 85 -15.60 8.55 -8.21
CA GLU A 85 -16.33 8.00 -7.07
C GLU A 85 -15.43 7.11 -6.22
N GLY A 86 -14.58 6.29 -6.84
CA GLY A 86 -13.57 5.51 -6.13
C GLY A 86 -12.63 6.42 -5.34
N TRP A 87 -12.12 7.48 -5.96
CA TRP A 87 -11.22 8.43 -5.29
C TRP A 87 -11.88 9.20 -4.14
N LYS A 88 -13.17 9.55 -4.24
CA LYS A 88 -13.89 10.17 -3.12
C LYS A 88 -13.91 9.29 -1.87
N GLN A 89 -14.07 7.98 -2.05
CA GLN A 89 -14.09 7.02 -0.94
C GLN A 89 -12.71 6.89 -0.26
N CYS A 90 -11.62 7.20 -0.96
CA CYS A 90 -10.27 7.17 -0.39
C CYS A 90 -9.97 8.33 0.55
N TYR A 91 -10.62 9.49 0.39
CA TYR A 91 -10.20 10.71 1.08
C TYR A 91 -10.37 10.66 2.59
N GLU A 92 -11.43 10.05 3.11
CA GLU A 92 -11.62 9.91 4.55
C GLU A 92 -10.60 8.94 5.18
N PRO A 93 -10.40 7.71 4.65
CA PRO A 93 -9.33 6.82 5.13
C PRO A 93 -7.92 7.43 5.02
N LEU A 94 -7.62 8.17 3.96
CA LEU A 94 -6.35 8.90 3.83
C LEU A 94 -6.24 9.98 4.90
N LYS A 95 -7.29 10.76 5.12
CA LYS A 95 -7.31 11.75 6.20
C LYS A 95 -7.06 11.09 7.56
N GLU A 96 -7.69 9.95 7.83
CA GLU A 96 -7.47 9.20 9.07
C GLU A 96 -6.00 8.76 9.21
N ALA A 97 -5.39 8.20 8.16
CA ALA A 97 -3.99 7.81 8.18
C ALA A 97 -3.05 9.00 8.44
N ALA A 98 -3.33 10.14 7.80
CA ALA A 98 -2.56 11.36 8.03
C ALA A 98 -2.70 11.88 9.47
N ASP A 99 -3.93 11.89 10.01
CA ASP A 99 -4.17 12.32 11.38
C ASP A 99 -3.49 11.37 12.39
N LEU A 100 -3.38 10.07 12.09
CA LEU A 100 -2.60 9.12 12.88
C LEU A 100 -1.10 9.39 12.84
N LEU A 101 -0.52 9.68 11.67
CA LEU A 101 0.90 10.06 11.55
C LEU A 101 1.23 11.33 12.34
N LYS A 102 0.31 12.31 12.35
CA LYS A 102 0.51 13.60 13.03
C LYS A 102 0.28 13.55 14.54
N LYS A 103 -0.09 12.40 15.13
CA LYS A 103 -0.28 12.28 16.60
C LYS A 103 1.02 12.40 17.38
N HIS A 104 2.14 12.06 16.76
CA HIS A 104 3.45 12.06 17.39
C HIS A 104 4.43 12.89 16.56
N ASP A 105 5.44 13.44 17.22
CA ASP A 105 6.51 14.16 16.54
C ASP A 105 7.45 13.16 15.85
N GLY A 106 7.49 13.20 14.52
CA GLY A 106 8.39 12.40 13.69
C GLY A 106 7.74 11.94 12.40
N PRO A 107 8.48 11.20 11.56
CA PRO A 107 7.96 10.76 10.26
C PRO A 107 7.12 9.48 10.34
N PHE A 108 7.17 8.74 11.45
CA PHE A 108 6.55 7.42 11.59
C PHE A 108 5.28 7.46 12.44
N PHE A 109 4.47 6.40 12.35
CA PHE A 109 3.25 6.26 13.16
C PHE A 109 3.52 6.23 14.67
N LEU A 110 4.73 5.83 15.10
CA LEU A 110 5.20 5.91 16.48
C LEU A 110 6.21 7.07 16.69
N GLY A 111 6.06 8.15 15.92
CA GLY A 111 6.91 9.34 15.99
C GLY A 111 8.29 9.12 15.38
N GLN A 112 9.31 8.99 16.22
CA GLN A 112 10.70 8.75 15.80
C GLN A 112 11.02 7.26 15.61
N THR A 113 10.14 6.37 16.05
CA THR A 113 10.36 4.93 16.04
C THR A 113 9.66 4.33 14.83
N VAL A 114 10.41 3.65 13.96
CA VAL A 114 9.84 2.89 12.83
C VAL A 114 9.14 1.63 13.34
N SER A 115 8.03 1.28 12.73
CA SER A 115 7.18 0.14 13.10
C SER A 115 6.68 -0.60 11.86
N TYR A 116 6.04 -1.75 12.08
CA TYR A 116 5.40 -2.49 10.98
C TYR A 116 4.25 -1.71 10.33
N ALA A 117 3.59 -0.82 11.06
CA ALA A 117 2.56 0.08 10.52
C ALA A 117 3.12 0.93 9.35
N ASP A 118 4.34 1.45 9.52
CA ASP A 118 5.02 2.25 8.51
C ASP A 118 5.28 1.43 7.26
N PHE A 119 5.80 0.20 7.41
CA PHE A 119 6.07 -0.69 6.27
C PHE A 119 4.82 -1.14 5.53
N ILE A 120 3.72 -1.39 6.24
CA ILE A 120 2.43 -1.68 5.61
C ILE A 120 2.01 -0.52 4.71
N PHE A 121 2.03 0.70 5.26
CA PHE A 121 1.58 1.89 4.55
C PHE A 121 2.49 2.25 3.37
N THR A 122 3.81 2.22 3.57
CA THR A 122 4.76 2.60 2.53
C THR A 122 4.91 1.54 1.45
N SER A 123 4.69 0.26 1.77
CA SER A 123 4.59 -0.80 0.74
C SER A 123 3.39 -0.57 -0.18
N MET A 124 2.26 -0.11 0.36
CA MET A 124 1.10 0.28 -0.45
C MET A 124 1.44 1.48 -1.35
N LEU A 125 2.07 2.52 -0.80
CA LEU A 125 2.49 3.68 -1.60
C LEU A 125 3.48 3.30 -2.70
N PHE A 126 4.48 2.47 -2.38
CA PHE A 126 5.46 1.97 -3.34
C PHE A 126 4.80 1.16 -4.45
N PHE A 127 3.85 0.28 -4.08
CA PHE A 127 3.09 -0.51 -5.05
C PHE A 127 2.27 0.37 -5.99
N VAL A 128 1.55 1.37 -5.47
CA VAL A 128 0.80 2.32 -6.31
C VAL A 128 1.75 3.09 -7.21
N LYS A 129 2.86 3.61 -6.69
CA LYS A 129 3.87 4.35 -7.47
C LYS A 129 4.42 3.55 -8.63
N LEU A 130 4.67 2.25 -8.41
CA LEU A 130 5.19 1.37 -9.46
C LEU A 130 4.21 1.25 -10.64
N LEU A 131 2.91 1.23 -10.36
CA LEU A 131 1.87 1.00 -11.36
C LEU A 131 1.32 2.27 -12.00
N ASP A 132 1.23 3.36 -11.22
CA ASP A 132 0.68 4.64 -11.65
C ASP A 132 1.23 5.77 -10.77
N GLU A 133 2.19 6.52 -11.32
CA GLU A 133 2.79 7.68 -10.64
C GLU A 133 1.76 8.78 -10.35
N SER A 134 0.75 8.97 -11.21
CA SER A 134 -0.28 9.99 -10.99
C SER A 134 -1.19 9.62 -9.81
N ALA A 135 -1.51 8.33 -9.65
CA ALA A 135 -2.24 7.84 -8.49
C ALA A 135 -1.43 7.98 -7.20
N PHE A 136 -0.12 7.70 -7.25
CA PHE A 136 0.78 7.95 -6.12
C PHE A 136 0.79 9.42 -5.74
N ASP A 137 1.02 10.32 -6.69
CA ASP A 137 1.04 11.77 -6.48
C ASP A 137 -0.28 12.26 -5.87
N LYS A 138 -1.41 11.73 -6.34
CA LYS A 138 -2.73 12.04 -5.80
C LYS A 138 -2.89 11.61 -4.34
N ILE A 139 -2.31 10.49 -3.93
CA ILE A 139 -2.33 10.03 -2.53
C ILE A 139 -1.43 10.90 -1.67
N VAL A 140 -0.16 11.07 -2.06
CA VAL A 140 0.82 11.79 -1.21
C VAL A 140 0.54 13.30 -1.11
N SER A 141 -0.14 13.88 -2.11
CA SER A 141 -0.58 15.29 -2.06
C SER A 141 -1.72 15.55 -1.07
N GLN A 142 -2.38 14.54 -0.51
CA GLN A 142 -3.44 14.73 0.48
C GLN A 142 -2.91 15.28 1.82
N ASP A 143 -1.70 14.89 2.23
CA ASP A 143 -1.07 15.41 3.44
C ASP A 143 0.47 15.26 3.36
N PRO A 144 1.27 16.31 3.67
CA PRO A 144 2.73 16.24 3.68
C PRO A 144 3.32 15.14 4.56
N ALA A 145 2.58 14.62 5.53
CA ALA A 145 2.99 13.49 6.36
C ALA A 145 3.31 12.24 5.51
N PHE A 146 2.60 12.02 4.40
CA PHE A 146 2.84 10.86 3.53
C PHE A 146 4.18 10.93 2.81
N SER A 147 4.54 12.08 2.24
CA SER A 147 5.84 12.25 1.62
C SER A 147 6.97 12.11 2.64
N LYS A 148 6.82 12.69 3.84
CA LYS A 148 7.80 12.55 4.93
C LYS A 148 8.01 11.09 5.34
N LEU A 149 6.91 10.33 5.49
CA LEU A 149 6.97 8.90 5.80
C LEU A 149 7.65 8.11 4.67
N TYR A 150 7.28 8.38 3.42
CA TYR A 150 7.84 7.69 2.26
C TYR A 150 9.34 7.96 2.09
N GLU A 151 9.77 9.20 2.30
CA GLU A 151 11.19 9.58 2.32
C GLU A 151 11.95 8.91 3.46
N ALA A 152 11.39 8.93 4.68
CA ALA A 152 12.00 8.30 5.85
C ALA A 152 12.13 6.78 5.71
N THR A 153 11.28 6.15 4.88
CA THR A 153 11.33 4.71 4.61
C THR A 153 12.12 4.32 3.35
N SER A 154 12.61 5.30 2.58
CA SER A 154 13.22 5.07 1.27
C SER A 154 14.42 4.12 1.27
N GLN A 155 15.21 4.13 2.34
CA GLN A 155 16.38 3.27 2.50
C GLN A 155 16.04 1.77 2.44
N TRP A 156 14.83 1.37 2.86
CA TRP A 156 14.40 -0.03 2.85
C TRP A 156 13.84 -0.50 1.50
N PHE A 157 13.71 0.38 0.52
CA PHE A 157 13.36 0.01 -0.86
C PHE A 157 14.59 -0.28 -1.73
N ALA A 158 15.80 -0.06 -1.22
CA ALA A 158 17.02 -0.44 -1.91
C ALA A 158 17.04 -1.96 -2.12
N LYS A 159 17.32 -2.39 -3.35
CA LYS A 159 17.55 -3.82 -3.64
C LYS A 159 18.98 -4.18 -3.24
N ASP A 160 19.14 -5.33 -2.60
CA ASP A 160 20.45 -5.94 -2.47
C ASP A 160 20.99 -6.26 -3.87
N ASN A 161 22.20 -5.77 -4.17
CA ASN A 161 22.91 -6.05 -5.42
C ASN A 161 23.45 -7.49 -5.44
#